data_AF-A0A957RB52-F1
#
_entry.id   AF-A0A957RB52-F1
#
_cell.length_a   1.000
_cell.length_b   1.000
_cell.length_c   1.000
_cell.angle_alpha   90.00
_cell.angle_beta   90.00
_cell.angle_gamma   90.00
#
_symmetry.space_group_name_H-M   'P 1'
#
loop_
_entity.id
_entity.type
_entity.pdbx_description
1 polymer ?
#
loop_
_entity_poly.entity_id
_entity_poly.type
_entity_poly.pdbx_seq_one_letter_code
_entity_poly.pdbx_strand_id
1 'polypeptide(L)'
;MIVYPVRRSVTPFMWFVVALLSLYLATVGFFWVFAAPTQTDLQIMAAVLGGAIAVVGVVGFLAYRKRWIYRVPRVGTVVLAAYLLAAGLILVIVWIVAQLLFINPYDVILVAIVML
;
A
#
# COMPACT_ATOMS: atom_id res chain seq x y z
N MET A 1 33.26 19.75 21.26
CA MET A 1 32.79 18.48 20.67
C MET A 1 32.08 18.82 19.37
N ILE A 2 32.73 18.63 18.21
CA ILE A 2 32.17 18.99 16.90
C ILE A 2 31.47 17.75 16.36
N VAL A 3 30.13 17.76 16.41
CA VAL A 3 29.32 16.69 15.82
C VAL A 3 29.33 16.89 14.31
N TYR A 4 30.04 16.02 13.59
CA TYR A 4 29.98 15.98 12.13
C TYR A 4 28.54 15.63 11.70
N PRO A 5 27.92 16.40 10.79
CA PRO A 5 26.67 15.98 10.20
C PRO A 5 26.95 14.79 9.28
N VAL A 6 26.57 13.59 9.72
CA VAL A 6 26.49 12.42 8.85
C VAL A 6 25.55 12.81 7.70
N ARG A 7 26.13 13.09 6.53
CA ARG A 7 25.37 13.23 5.27
C ARG A 7 24.73 11.87 5.01
N ARG A 8 23.50 11.67 5.50
CA ARG A 8 22.63 10.61 5.01
C ARG A 8 22.35 10.95 3.54
N SER A 9 23.10 10.33 2.64
CA SER A 9 23.04 10.51 1.18
C SER A 9 21.74 9.96 0.57
N VAL A 10 20.94 9.25 1.37
CA VAL A 10 19.63 8.74 0.95
C VAL A 10 18.55 9.76 1.29
N THR A 11 17.91 10.30 0.25
CA THR A 11 16.76 11.20 0.45
C THR A 11 15.60 10.44 1.13
N PRO A 12 14.83 11.08 2.01
CA PRO A 12 13.68 10.43 2.68
C PRO A 12 12.69 9.78 1.71
N PHE A 13 12.57 10.33 0.51
CA PHE A 13 11.72 9.78 -0.56
C PHE A 13 12.25 8.44 -1.10
N MET A 14 13.57 8.27 -1.22
CA MET A 14 14.16 7.01 -1.68
C MET A 14 13.89 5.88 -0.68
N TRP A 15 13.95 6.15 0.63
CA TRP A 15 13.53 5.19 1.66
C TRP A 15 12.06 4.81 1.55
N PHE A 16 11.18 5.79 1.28
CA PHE A 16 9.76 5.53 1.06
C PHE A 16 9.55 4.59 -0.13
N VAL A 17 10.20 4.84 -1.27
CA VAL A 17 10.09 3.99 -2.46
C VAL A 17 10.62 2.58 -2.18
N VAL A 18 11.78 2.45 -1.52
CA VAL A 18 12.34 1.13 -1.15
C VAL A 18 11.41 0.38 -0.22
N ALA A 19 10.86 1.03 0.82
CA ALA A 19 9.93 0.40 1.75
C ALA A 19 8.64 -0.06 1.05
N LEU A 20 8.12 0.75 0.14
CA LEU A 20 6.92 0.48 -0.64
C LEU A 20 7.13 -0.70 -1.60
N LEU A 21 8.27 -0.75 -2.29
CA LEU A 21 8.64 -1.89 -3.15
C LEU A 21 8.96 -3.15 -2.34
N SER A 22 9.63 -3.04 -1.19
CA SER A 22 9.88 -4.21 -0.34
C SER A 22 8.58 -4.79 0.20
N LEU A 23 7.61 -3.93 0.55
CA LEU A 23 6.29 -4.37 1.00
C LEU A 23 5.57 -5.13 -0.13
N TYR A 24 5.56 -4.58 -1.35
CA TYR A 24 5.00 -5.26 -2.53
C TYR A 24 5.55 -6.68 -2.70
N LEU A 25 6.88 -6.79 -2.76
CA LEU A 25 7.56 -8.05 -3.01
C LEU A 25 7.35 -9.04 -1.86
N ALA A 26 7.34 -8.56 -0.62
CA ALA A 26 7.05 -9.38 0.55
C ALA A 26 5.62 -9.95 0.49
N THR A 27 4.61 -9.14 0.14
CA THR A 27 3.22 -9.60 0.03
C THR A 27 3.02 -10.58 -1.12
N VAL A 28 3.59 -10.30 -2.30
CA VAL A 28 3.51 -11.23 -3.45
C VAL A 28 4.26 -12.53 -3.15
N GLY A 29 5.44 -12.45 -2.52
CA GLY A 29 6.22 -13.62 -2.10
C GLY A 29 5.47 -14.45 -1.06
N PHE A 30 4.82 -13.81 -0.09
CA PHE A 30 3.96 -14.48 0.87
C PHE A 30 2.81 -15.23 0.16
N PHE A 31 2.09 -14.55 -0.75
CA PHE A 31 1.03 -15.18 -1.52
C PHE A 31 1.52 -16.39 -2.32
N TRP A 32 2.69 -16.30 -2.95
CA TRP A 32 3.28 -17.41 -3.69
C TRP A 32 3.60 -18.62 -2.81
N VAL A 33 4.18 -18.41 -1.63
CA VAL A 33 4.56 -19.49 -0.69
C VAL A 33 3.33 -20.16 -0.08
N PHE A 34 2.33 -19.39 0.33
CA PHE A 34 1.22 -19.91 1.14
C PHE A 34 0.00 -20.34 0.33
N ALA A 35 -0.27 -19.69 -0.81
CA ALA A 35 -1.48 -19.98 -1.59
C ALA A 35 -1.24 -20.98 -2.74
N ALA A 36 0.03 -21.33 -3.04
CA ALA A 36 0.43 -22.11 -4.22
C ALA A 36 -0.40 -21.75 -5.48
N PRO A 37 -0.49 -20.45 -5.82
CA PRO A 37 -1.46 -19.94 -6.78
C PRO A 37 -1.15 -20.42 -8.20
N THR A 38 -2.19 -20.47 -9.05
CA THR A 38 -1.96 -20.60 -10.48
C THR A 38 -1.23 -19.37 -11.01
N GLN A 39 -0.60 -19.49 -12.18
CA GLN A 39 0.10 -18.36 -12.78
C GLN A 39 -0.82 -17.17 -13.08
N THR A 40 -2.09 -17.45 -13.40
CA THR A 40 -3.12 -16.43 -13.63
C THR A 40 -3.47 -15.69 -12.35
N ASP A 41 -3.68 -16.40 -11.23
CA ASP A 41 -4.03 -15.80 -9.94
C ASP A 41 -2.90 -14.91 -9.42
N LEU A 42 -1.65 -15.33 -9.63
CA LEU A 42 -0.48 -14.55 -9.26
C LEU A 42 -0.37 -13.26 -10.09
N GLN A 43 -0.69 -13.30 -11.39
CA GLN A 43 -0.73 -12.11 -12.24
C GLN A 43 -1.83 -11.14 -11.80
N ILE A 44 -3.03 -11.65 -11.49
CA ILE A 44 -4.16 -10.85 -10.99
C ILE A 44 -3.76 -10.17 -9.68
N MET A 45 -3.24 -10.93 -8.72
CA MET A 45 -2.84 -10.39 -7.41
C MET A 45 -1.71 -9.36 -7.56
N ALA A 46 -0.71 -9.64 -8.38
CA ALA A 46 0.38 -8.71 -8.69
C ALA A 46 -0.13 -7.41 -9.33
N ALA A 47 -1.09 -7.49 -10.25
CA ALA A 47 -1.68 -6.32 -10.89
C ALA A 47 -2.50 -5.48 -9.91
N VAL A 48 -3.32 -6.11 -9.07
CA VAL A 48 -4.14 -5.42 -8.05
C VAL A 48 -3.24 -4.74 -7.02
N LEU A 49 -2.27 -5.46 -6.44
CA LEU A 49 -1.32 -4.90 -5.48
C LEU A 49 -0.43 -3.82 -6.12
N GLY A 50 0.04 -4.05 -7.35
CA GLY A 50 0.84 -3.09 -8.11
C GLY A 50 0.07 -1.79 -8.36
N GLY A 51 -1.21 -1.88 -8.72
CA GLY A 51 -2.09 -0.72 -8.86
C GLY A 51 -2.25 0.06 -7.55
N ALA A 52 -2.51 -0.63 -6.44
CA ALA A 52 -2.60 0.00 -5.12
C ALA A 52 -1.31 0.73 -4.74
N ILE A 53 -0.17 0.10 -4.97
CA ILE A 53 1.15 0.64 -4.67
C ILE A 53 1.51 1.82 -5.57
N ALA A 54 1.08 1.80 -6.84
CA ALA A 54 1.18 2.95 -7.72
C ALA A 54 0.36 4.14 -7.20
N VAL A 55 -0.87 3.91 -6.72
CA VAL A 55 -1.71 4.95 -6.13
C VAL A 55 -1.04 5.55 -4.89
N VAL A 56 -0.58 4.71 -3.95
CA VAL A 56 0.13 5.17 -2.74
C VAL A 56 1.42 5.91 -3.10
N GLY A 57 2.17 5.41 -4.09
CA GLY A 57 3.38 6.04 -4.59
C GLY A 57 3.13 7.43 -5.19
N VAL A 58 2.10 7.59 -6.02
CA VAL A 58 1.70 8.87 -6.60
C VAL A 58 1.23 9.85 -5.53
N VAL A 59 0.37 9.41 -4.62
CA VAL A 59 -0.12 10.24 -3.51
C VAL A 59 1.03 10.67 -2.60
N GLY A 60 1.93 9.74 -2.24
CA GLY A 60 3.12 10.01 -1.45
C GLY A 60 4.08 10.98 -2.13
N PHE A 61 4.29 10.82 -3.45
CA PHE A 61 5.11 11.73 -4.25
C PHE A 61 4.52 13.14 -4.32
N LEU A 62 3.19 13.26 -4.53
CA LEU A 62 2.50 14.55 -4.53
C LEU A 62 2.59 15.24 -3.16
N ALA A 63 2.41 14.48 -2.07
CA ALA A 63 2.54 14.99 -0.71
C ALA A 63 3.96 15.49 -0.42
N TYR A 64 4.99 14.75 -0.89
CA TYR A 64 6.39 15.15 -0.78
C TYR A 64 6.70 16.40 -1.61
N ARG A 65 6.32 16.42 -2.90
CA ARG A 65 6.62 17.53 -3.83
C ARG A 65 5.95 18.83 -3.42
N LYS A 66 4.68 18.78 -3.00
CA LYS A 66 3.93 19.98 -2.58
C LYS A 66 4.26 20.44 -1.16
N ARG A 67 5.18 19.75 -0.46
CA ARG A 67 5.50 19.98 0.96
C ARG A 67 4.24 20.03 1.83
N TRP A 68 3.21 19.26 1.49
CA TRP A 68 1.93 19.26 2.21
C TRP A 68 2.12 18.88 3.67
N ILE A 69 3.06 17.97 3.94
CA ILE A 69 3.46 17.56 5.30
C ILE A 69 3.95 18.75 6.15
N TYR A 70 4.56 19.77 5.53
CA TYR A 70 5.06 20.96 6.23
C TYR A 70 4.03 22.10 6.33
N ARG A 71 2.93 22.05 5.57
CA ARG A 71 1.84 23.04 5.66
C ARG A 71 0.77 22.67 6.69
N VAL A 72 0.69 21.40 7.07
CA VAL A 72 -0.31 20.95 8.04
C VAL A 72 0.25 21.14 9.45
N PRO A 73 -0.35 22.00 10.28
CA PRO A 73 0.19 22.37 11.60
C PRO A 73 0.10 21.23 12.63
N ARG A 74 -0.64 20.16 12.34
CA ARG A 74 -0.80 19.00 13.23
C ARG A 74 -0.44 17.71 12.49
N VAL A 75 0.62 17.05 12.94
CA VAL A 75 1.06 15.73 12.43
C VAL A 75 -0.09 14.72 12.47
N GLY A 76 -0.96 14.79 13.48
CA GLY A 76 -2.12 13.91 13.63
C GLY A 76 -3.08 13.92 12.44
N THR A 77 -3.30 15.07 11.78
CA THR A 77 -4.20 15.15 10.62
C THR A 77 -3.60 14.46 9.39
N VAL A 78 -2.27 14.53 9.23
CA VAL A 78 -1.57 13.83 8.14
C VAL A 78 -1.61 12.32 8.36
N VAL A 79 -1.39 11.88 9.59
CA VAL A 79 -1.47 10.45 9.96
C VAL A 79 -2.89 9.93 9.76
N LEU A 80 -3.91 10.66 10.20
CA LEU A 80 -5.31 10.28 10.01
C LEU A 80 -5.66 10.16 8.52
N ALA A 81 -5.25 11.12 7.70
CA ALA A 81 -5.50 11.08 6.25
C ALA A 81 -4.81 9.87 5.59
N ALA A 82 -3.57 9.57 5.98
CA ALA A 82 -2.85 8.39 5.50
C ALA A 82 -3.54 7.09 5.94
N TYR A 83 -4.06 7.05 7.17
CA TYR A 83 -4.79 5.88 7.68
C TYR A 83 -6.11 5.66 6.94
N LEU A 84 -6.89 6.73 6.70
CA LEU A 84 -8.12 6.67 5.91
C LEU A 84 -7.86 6.21 4.47
N LEU A 85 -6.78 6.71 3.86
CA LEU A 85 -6.36 6.28 2.53
C LEU A 85 -5.98 4.80 2.51
N ALA A 86 -5.23 4.33 3.50
CA ALA A 86 -4.85 2.92 3.63
C ALA A 86 -6.07 2.02 3.83
N ALA A 87 -6.97 2.38 4.75
CA ALA A 87 -8.21 1.65 5.00
C ALA A 87 -9.09 1.58 3.74
N GLY A 88 -9.28 2.70 3.04
CA GLY A 88 -10.02 2.74 1.79
C GLY A 88 -9.41 1.85 0.70
N LEU A 89 -8.09 1.85 0.58
CA LEU A 89 -7.38 0.96 -0.36
C LEU A 89 -7.56 -0.51 -0.02
N ILE A 90 -7.49 -0.88 1.26
CA ILE A 90 -7.72 -2.27 1.70
C ILE A 90 -9.12 -2.72 1.31
N LEU A 91 -10.15 -1.90 1.57
CA LEU A 91 -11.53 -2.21 1.18
C LEU A 91 -11.67 -2.40 -0.33
N VAL A 92 -11.06 -1.51 -1.14
CA VAL A 92 -11.09 -1.61 -2.61
C VAL A 92 -10.38 -2.87 -3.10
N ILE A 93 -9.19 -3.18 -2.57
CA ILE A 93 -8.41 -4.37 -2.94
C ILE A 93 -9.21 -5.62 -2.61
N VAL A 94 -9.71 -5.74 -1.39
CA VAL A 94 -10.46 -6.91 -0.95
C VAL A 94 -11.75 -7.07 -1.75
N TRP A 95 -12.45 -5.97 -2.05
CA TRP A 95 -13.63 -6.01 -2.91
C TRP A 95 -13.32 -6.55 -4.31
N ILE A 96 -12.27 -6.04 -4.97
CA ILE A 96 -11.87 -6.50 -6.30
C ILE A 96 -11.46 -7.97 -6.26
N VAL A 97 -10.59 -8.34 -5.33
CA VAL A 97 -10.09 -9.72 -5.19
C VAL A 97 -11.24 -10.66 -4.91
N ALA A 98 -12.19 -10.27 -4.07
CA ALA A 98 -13.32 -11.12 -3.74
C ALA A 98 -14.21 -11.41 -4.97
N GLN A 99 -14.45 -10.42 -5.81
CA GLN A 99 -15.19 -10.61 -7.07
C GLN A 99 -14.46 -11.53 -8.06
N LEU A 100 -13.12 -11.55 -8.03
CA LEU A 100 -12.30 -12.32 -8.97
C LEU A 100 -12.03 -13.75 -8.51
N LEU A 101 -11.95 -13.98 -7.19
CA LEU A 101 -11.56 -15.27 -6.61
C LEU A 101 -12.72 -16.10 -6.04
N PHE A 102 -13.83 -15.49 -5.61
CA PHE A 102 -14.97 -16.26 -5.09
C PHE A 102 -15.92 -16.67 -6.21
N ILE A 103 -16.24 -17.97 -6.24
CA ILE A 103 -17.20 -18.57 -7.16
C ILE A 103 -18.65 -18.21 -6.77
N ASN A 104 -18.91 -18.03 -5.47
CA ASN A 104 -20.25 -17.78 -4.96
C ASN A 104 -20.43 -16.29 -4.60
N PRO A 105 -21.46 -15.60 -5.13
CA PRO A 105 -21.71 -14.18 -4.83
C PRO A 105 -21.97 -13.88 -3.34
N TYR A 106 -22.44 -14.86 -2.56
CA TYR A 106 -22.67 -14.68 -1.13
C TYR A 106 -21.36 -14.56 -0.33
N ASP A 107 -20.29 -15.21 -0.78
CA ASP A 107 -18.99 -15.18 -0.10
C ASP A 107 -18.36 -13.79 -0.17
N VAL A 108 -18.59 -13.07 -1.29
CA VAL A 108 -18.11 -11.70 -1.47
C VAL A 108 -18.75 -10.74 -0.47
N ILE A 109 -20.06 -10.88 -0.23
CA ILE A 109 -20.78 -10.06 0.75
C ILE A 109 -20.30 -10.39 2.16
N LEU A 110 -20.06 -11.67 2.46
CA LEU A 110 -19.58 -12.11 3.78
C LEU A 110 -18.19 -11.52 4.09
N VAL A 111 -17.26 -11.57 3.13
CA VAL A 111 -15.92 -10.97 3.27
C VAL A 111 -16.00 -9.46 3.46
N ALA A 112 -16.90 -8.77 2.76
CA ALA A 112 -17.10 -7.33 2.91
C ALA A 112 -17.61 -6.96 4.31
N ILE A 113 -18.51 -7.77 4.89
CA ILE A 113 -19.04 -7.55 6.25
C ILE A 113 -17.95 -7.78 7.30
N VAL A 114 -17.12 -8.81 7.16
CA VAL A 114 -16.05 -9.15 8.13
C VAL A 114 -14.94 -8.09 8.18
N MET A 115 -14.75 -7.32 7.10
CA MET A 115 -13.72 -6.29 6.97
C MET A 115 -14.07 -4.94 7.61
N LEU A 116 -15.33 -4.75 8.03
CA LEU A 116 -15.87 -3.48 8.53
C LEU A 116 -15.81 -3.44 10.07
#